data_AF-A0A9J7K6H5-F1
#
_entry.id   AF-A0A9J7K6H5-F1
#
_cell.length_a   1.000
_cell.length_b   1.000
_cell.length_c   1.000
_cell.angle_alpha   90.00
_cell.angle_beta   90.00
_cell.angle_gamma   90.00
#
_symmetry.space_group_name_H-M   'P 1'
#
loop_
_entity.id
_entity.type
_entity.pdbx_description
1 polymer ?
#
loop_
_entity_poly.entity_id
_entity_poly.type
_entity_poly.pdbx_seq_one_letter_code
_entity_poly.pdbx_strand_id
1 'polypeptide(L)'
;MGFCFFNSVAITAKYLRDQLNISKILIVDLDVHHGNGTQQAFYADPSVLYISLHRYDEGNFFPGSGAPNEVGVGLGEGYNINIAWTGGLDPPMGDVEYLEAFRTVVMPVAKEFDPDMVLVSAGFDALEGHIPPLGGYKVTAKCKYLF
;
A
#
# COMPACT_ATOMS: atom_id res chain seq x y z
N MET A 1 1.84 13.47 -5.01
CA MET A 1 2.10 14.80 -4.41
C MET A 1 1.79 14.73 -2.92
N GLY A 2 2.16 15.72 -2.11
CA GLY A 2 2.17 15.60 -0.64
C GLY A 2 3.58 15.32 -0.16
N PHE A 3 4.43 16.36 -0.19
CA PHE A 3 5.85 16.31 0.22
C PHE A 3 6.80 15.41 -0.61
N CYS A 4 6.30 14.56 -1.51
CA CYS A 4 7.13 13.73 -2.40
C CYS A 4 7.40 14.39 -3.77
N PHE A 5 8.69 14.48 -4.14
CA PHE A 5 9.15 14.98 -5.46
C PHE A 5 9.53 13.84 -6.41
N PHE A 6 10.21 12.81 -5.89
CA PHE A 6 10.57 11.60 -6.61
C PHE A 6 10.03 10.39 -5.87
N ASN A 7 9.57 9.37 -6.59
CA ASN A 7 9.10 8.13 -5.99
C ASN A 7 10.27 7.14 -5.87
N SER A 8 10.99 7.19 -4.74
CA SER A 8 12.18 6.37 -4.53
C SER A 8 11.89 4.86 -4.67
N VAL A 9 10.79 4.36 -4.09
CA VAL A 9 10.44 2.93 -4.15
C VAL A 9 10.14 2.49 -5.59
N ALA A 10 9.36 3.28 -6.33
CA ALA A 10 9.08 2.97 -7.74
C ALA A 10 10.33 3.03 -8.62
N ILE A 11 11.23 3.98 -8.36
CA ILE A 11 12.53 4.06 -9.06
C ILE A 11 13.36 2.81 -8.77
N THR A 12 13.43 2.38 -7.51
CA THR A 12 14.12 1.14 -7.13
C THR A 12 13.51 -0.07 -7.81
N ALA A 13 12.18 -0.23 -7.79
CA ALA A 13 11.51 -1.36 -8.45
C ALA A 13 11.81 -1.41 -9.96
N LYS A 14 11.74 -0.27 -10.66
CA LYS A 14 12.14 -0.19 -12.07
C LYS A 14 13.60 -0.56 -12.29
N TYR A 15 14.50 -0.07 -11.45
CA TYR A 15 15.93 -0.41 -11.55
C TYR A 15 16.17 -1.92 -11.37
N LEU A 16 15.56 -2.53 -10.35
CA LEU A 16 15.69 -3.97 -10.09
C LEU A 16 15.18 -4.81 -11.27
N ARG A 17 14.01 -4.45 -11.81
CA ARG A 17 13.40 -5.15 -12.95
C ARG A 17 14.24 -4.99 -14.22
N ASP A 18 14.59 -3.75 -14.57
CA ASP A 18 15.18 -3.43 -15.87
C ASP A 18 16.69 -3.70 -15.94
N GLN A 19 17.40 -3.63 -14.81
CA GLN A 19 18.87 -3.76 -14.77
C GLN A 19 19.34 -5.08 -14.14
N LEU A 20 18.56 -5.65 -13.22
CA LEU A 20 18.94 -6.87 -12.51
C LEU A 20 18.04 -8.07 -12.84
N ASN A 21 17.12 -7.93 -13.80
CA ASN A 21 16.20 -8.97 -14.26
C ASN A 21 15.38 -9.63 -13.13
N ILE A 22 15.07 -8.87 -12.07
CA ILE A 22 14.13 -9.31 -11.04
C ILE A 22 12.73 -9.33 -11.67
N SER A 23 12.10 -10.51 -11.71
CA SER A 23 10.94 -10.76 -12.57
C SER A 23 9.62 -10.51 -11.87
N LYS A 24 9.55 -10.69 -10.54
CA LYS A 24 8.35 -10.44 -9.73
C LYS A 24 8.70 -9.60 -8.51
N ILE A 25 8.22 -8.36 -8.46
CA ILE A 25 8.46 -7.44 -7.33
C ILE A 25 7.14 -7.18 -6.61
N LEU A 26 7.09 -7.43 -5.31
CA LEU A 26 5.99 -7.01 -4.45
C LEU A 26 6.34 -5.66 -3.82
N ILE A 27 5.45 -4.67 -3.94
CA ILE A 27 5.52 -3.43 -3.19
C ILE A 27 4.35 -3.40 -2.20
N VAL A 28 4.66 -3.35 -0.90
CA VAL A 28 3.66 -3.15 0.15
C VAL A 28 3.78 -1.71 0.68
N ASP A 29 2.71 -0.94 0.54
CA ASP A 29 2.61 0.42 1.05
C ASP A 29 1.84 0.46 2.37
N LEU A 30 2.57 0.84 3.42
CA LEU A 30 2.09 0.87 4.80
C LEU A 30 1.85 2.29 5.32
N ASP A 31 2.09 3.31 4.50
CA ASP A 31 1.67 4.68 4.80
C ASP A 31 0.15 4.76 4.93
N VAL A 32 -0.36 5.62 5.83
CA VAL A 32 -1.82 5.75 6.01
C VAL A 32 -2.48 6.39 4.79
N HIS A 33 -1.71 7.07 3.94
CA HIS A 33 -2.17 7.65 2.68
C HIS A 33 -1.91 6.71 1.51
N HIS A 34 -2.80 6.73 0.53
CA HIS A 34 -2.62 5.95 -0.69
C HIS A 34 -1.37 6.41 -1.46
N GLY A 35 -0.45 5.47 -1.76
CA GLY A 35 0.73 5.66 -2.61
C GLY A 35 0.42 5.82 -4.10
N ASN A 36 -0.37 6.84 -4.45
CA ASN A 36 -0.93 7.06 -5.78
C ASN A 36 0.12 7.11 -6.91
N GLY A 37 1.33 7.60 -6.61
CA GLY A 37 2.44 7.61 -7.57
C GLY A 37 3.01 6.22 -7.86
N THR A 38 3.00 5.31 -6.88
CA THR A 38 3.46 3.93 -7.05
C THR A 38 2.43 3.13 -7.84
N GLN A 39 1.15 3.26 -7.47
CA GLN A 39 0.03 2.70 -8.24
C GLN A 39 0.14 3.10 -9.72
N GLN A 40 0.26 4.39 -10.01
CA GLN A 40 0.35 4.88 -11.39
C GLN A 40 1.56 4.31 -12.15
N ALA A 41 2.71 4.14 -11.48
CA ALA A 41 3.94 3.69 -12.12
C ALA A 41 3.86 2.25 -12.65
N PHE A 42 3.02 1.41 -12.05
CA PHE A 42 2.92 -0.03 -12.33
C PHE A 42 1.52 -0.50 -12.69
N TYR A 43 0.55 0.40 -12.86
CA TYR A 43 -0.86 0.06 -13.04
C TYR A 43 -1.18 -0.91 -14.20
N ALA A 44 -0.31 -0.96 -15.21
CA ALA A 44 -0.43 -1.84 -16.37
C ALA A 44 0.60 -2.98 -16.41
N ASP A 45 1.38 -3.17 -15.34
CA ASP A 45 2.55 -4.04 -15.29
C ASP A 45 2.33 -5.25 -14.36
N PRO A 46 2.15 -6.47 -14.90
CA PRO A 46 1.96 -7.67 -14.08
C PRO A 46 3.23 -8.15 -13.36
N SER A 47 4.41 -7.61 -13.70
CA SER A 47 5.66 -7.98 -13.02
C SER A 47 5.80 -7.32 -11.65
N VAL A 48 4.97 -6.33 -11.34
CA VAL A 48 4.97 -5.63 -10.06
C VAL A 48 3.58 -5.68 -9.43
N LEU A 49 3.47 -6.39 -8.32
CA LEU A 49 2.26 -6.38 -7.50
C LEU A 49 2.35 -5.22 -6.50
N TYR A 50 1.41 -4.29 -6.55
CA TYR A 50 1.30 -3.20 -5.58
C TYR A 50 0.11 -3.44 -4.64
N ILE A 51 0.38 -3.40 -3.33
CA ILE A 51 -0.63 -3.50 -2.28
C ILE A 51 -0.52 -2.29 -1.37
N SER A 52 -1.60 -1.55 -1.17
CA SER A 52 -1.64 -0.40 -0.25
C SER A 52 -2.71 -0.58 0.82
N LEU A 53 -2.34 -0.29 2.08
CA LEU A 53 -3.25 -0.25 3.22
C LEU A 53 -3.41 1.20 3.68
N HIS A 54 -4.48 1.86 3.27
CA HIS A 54 -4.63 3.30 3.47
C HIS A 54 -6.03 3.69 3.92
N ARG A 55 -6.11 4.82 4.61
CA ARG A 55 -7.37 5.47 4.92
C ARG A 55 -7.93 6.08 3.64
N TYR A 56 -9.12 5.65 3.26
CA TYR A 56 -9.76 6.09 2.02
C TYR A 56 -11.01 6.93 2.30
N ASP A 57 -11.88 6.47 3.21
CA ASP A 57 -13.13 7.14 3.58
C ASP A 57 -13.93 7.62 2.36
N GLU A 58 -14.16 6.71 1.40
CA GLU A 58 -14.88 6.98 0.14
C GLU A 58 -14.26 8.13 -0.68
N GLY A 59 -12.93 8.26 -0.64
CA GLY A 59 -12.18 9.30 -1.35
C GLY A 59 -12.12 10.65 -0.60
N ASN A 60 -12.60 10.72 0.64
CA ASN A 60 -12.60 11.94 1.44
C ASN A 60 -11.33 12.13 2.29
N PHE A 61 -10.37 11.20 2.24
CA PHE A 61 -9.07 11.34 2.87
C PHE A 61 -7.95 11.53 1.83
N PHE A 62 -6.94 12.34 2.13
CA PHE A 62 -5.85 12.62 1.19
C PHE A 62 -5.14 11.32 0.77
N PRO A 63 -4.78 11.13 -0.52
CA PRO A 63 -4.97 12.03 -1.67
C PRO A 63 -6.30 11.86 -2.41
N GLY A 64 -7.23 11.04 -1.90
CA GLY A 64 -8.56 10.80 -2.48
C GLY A 64 -8.61 9.72 -3.59
N SER A 65 -7.48 9.09 -3.89
CA SER A 65 -7.38 7.96 -4.84
C SER A 65 -7.21 6.64 -4.10
N GLY A 66 -7.21 5.51 -4.82
CA GLY A 66 -6.98 4.20 -4.23
C GLY A 66 -8.28 3.47 -3.91
N ALA A 67 -9.33 3.66 -4.70
CA ALA A 67 -10.57 2.93 -4.48
C ALA A 67 -10.36 1.40 -4.61
N PRO A 68 -11.14 0.56 -3.91
CA PRO A 68 -11.00 -0.90 -3.99
C PRO A 68 -11.18 -1.50 -5.39
N ASN A 69 -11.90 -0.80 -6.28
CA ASN A 69 -12.15 -1.23 -7.66
C ASN A 69 -11.04 -0.79 -8.65
N GLU A 70 -10.03 -0.06 -8.19
CA GLU A 70 -8.85 0.29 -8.99
C GLU A 70 -7.87 -0.91 -8.99
N VAL A 71 -8.13 -1.88 -9.86
CA VAL A 71 -7.43 -3.19 -9.86
C VAL A 71 -6.31 -3.32 -10.89
N GLY A 72 -5.91 -2.22 -11.54
CA GLY A 72 -4.96 -2.22 -12.65
C GLY A 72 -5.65 -2.11 -14.01
N VAL A 73 -4.88 -2.24 -15.09
CA VAL A 73 -5.39 -2.18 -16.47
C VAL A 73 -4.60 -3.06 -17.42
N GLY A 74 -5.26 -3.61 -18.43
CA GLY A 74 -4.60 -4.42 -19.45
C GLY A 74 -3.93 -5.65 -18.83
N LEU A 75 -2.64 -5.84 -19.07
CA LEU A 75 -1.90 -6.96 -18.48
C LEU A 75 -1.73 -6.84 -16.96
N GLY A 76 -1.79 -5.63 -16.40
CA GLY A 76 -1.68 -5.38 -14.96
C GLY A 76 -2.99 -5.54 -14.19
N GLU A 77 -4.09 -5.90 -14.84
CA GLU A 77 -5.36 -6.16 -14.14
C GLU A 77 -5.19 -7.32 -13.14
N GLY A 78 -5.55 -7.08 -11.88
CA GLY A 78 -5.33 -8.00 -10.76
C GLY A 78 -4.01 -7.77 -9.99
N TYR A 79 -3.11 -6.92 -10.49
CA TYR A 79 -1.79 -6.65 -9.86
C TYR A 79 -1.73 -5.32 -9.09
N ASN A 80 -2.89 -4.70 -8.86
CA ASN A 80 -3.05 -3.53 -7.99
C ASN A 80 -4.13 -3.82 -6.95
N ILE A 81 -3.80 -3.78 -5.67
CA ILE A 81 -4.71 -4.09 -4.57
C ILE A 81 -4.75 -2.93 -3.60
N ASN A 82 -5.93 -2.33 -3.48
CA ASN A 82 -6.20 -1.27 -2.53
C ASN A 82 -7.04 -1.79 -1.36
N ILE A 83 -6.39 -1.95 -0.20
CA ILE A 83 -7.04 -2.17 1.09
C ILE A 83 -7.42 -0.78 1.63
N ALA A 84 -8.53 -0.27 1.09
CA ALA A 84 -9.01 1.09 1.29
C ALA A 84 -10.01 1.16 2.47
N TRP A 85 -9.49 1.52 3.64
CA TRP A 85 -10.28 1.62 4.85
C TRP A 85 -11.34 2.72 4.74
N THR A 86 -12.58 2.37 5.04
CA THR A 86 -13.75 3.28 5.00
C THR A 86 -14.57 3.09 6.27
N GLY A 87 -15.28 4.14 6.69
CA GLY A 87 -16.03 4.18 7.94
C GLY A 87 -15.53 5.27 8.91
N GLY A 88 -14.52 6.04 8.51
CA GLY A 88 -13.99 7.13 9.30
C GLY A 88 -13.20 6.64 10.51
N LEU A 89 -13.44 7.30 11.65
CA LEU A 89 -12.73 7.09 12.90
C LEU A 89 -13.70 6.63 14.01
N ASP A 90 -14.70 5.82 13.66
CA ASP A 90 -15.75 5.33 14.57
C ASP A 90 -15.91 3.79 14.50
N PRO A 91 -15.03 3.01 15.17
CA PRO A 91 -13.78 3.43 15.80
C PRO A 91 -12.63 3.59 14.79
N PRO A 92 -11.51 4.24 15.17
CA PRO A 92 -10.30 4.25 14.35
C PRO A 92 -9.74 2.83 14.14
N MET A 93 -9.17 2.57 12.96
CA MET A 93 -8.43 1.33 12.70
C MET A 93 -7.20 1.23 13.61
N GLY A 94 -6.89 0.01 14.07
CA GLY A 94 -5.74 -0.27 14.92
C GLY A 94 -5.06 -1.60 14.57
N ASP A 95 -4.42 -2.21 15.56
CA ASP A 95 -3.61 -3.41 15.37
C ASP A 95 -4.41 -4.58 14.81
N VAL A 96 -5.63 -4.79 15.30
CA VAL A 96 -6.46 -5.93 14.92
C VAL A 96 -6.82 -5.86 13.44
N GLU A 97 -7.22 -4.69 12.95
CA GLU A 97 -7.64 -4.51 11.55
C GLU A 97 -6.46 -4.66 10.59
N TYR A 98 -5.28 -4.11 10.95
CA TYR A 98 -4.07 -4.30 10.16
C TYR A 98 -3.61 -5.76 10.14
N LEU A 99 -3.58 -6.45 11.29
CA LEU A 99 -3.24 -7.86 11.37
C LEU A 99 -4.20 -8.73 10.55
N GLU A 100 -5.49 -8.42 10.59
CA GLU A 100 -6.52 -9.13 9.83
C GLU A 100 -6.36 -8.91 8.32
N ALA A 101 -6.11 -7.67 7.88
CA ALA A 101 -5.79 -7.39 6.47
C ALA A 101 -4.56 -8.16 5.99
N PHE A 102 -3.52 -8.23 6.83
CA PHE A 102 -2.34 -9.03 6.50
C PHE A 102 -2.67 -10.52 6.40
N ARG A 103 -3.42 -11.05 7.36
CA ARG A 103 -3.78 -12.46 7.41
C ARG A 103 -4.67 -12.89 6.25
N THR A 104 -5.61 -12.04 5.84
CA THR A 104 -6.67 -12.39 4.88
C THR A 104 -6.41 -11.91 3.45
N VAL A 105 -5.62 -10.85 3.26
CA VAL A 105 -5.37 -10.27 1.93
C VAL A 105 -3.87 -10.27 1.62
N VAL A 106 -3.06 -9.54 2.40
CA VAL A 106 -1.64 -9.29 2.03
C VAL A 106 -0.85 -10.60 1.94
N MET A 107 -0.90 -11.44 2.98
CA MET A 107 -0.10 -12.67 3.01
C MET A 107 -0.58 -13.75 2.04
N PRO A 108 -1.90 -14.00 1.86
CA PRO A 108 -2.36 -14.92 0.83
C PRO A 108 -1.94 -14.50 -0.58
N VAL A 109 -2.17 -13.23 -0.95
CA VAL A 109 -1.83 -12.73 -2.27
C VAL A 109 -0.31 -12.72 -2.48
N ALA A 110 0.47 -12.26 -1.49
CA ALA A 110 1.93 -12.26 -1.59
C ALA A 110 2.49 -13.68 -1.79
N LYS A 111 1.90 -14.70 -1.14
CA LYS A 111 2.29 -16.10 -1.33
C LYS A 111 1.92 -16.64 -2.71
N GLU A 112 0.76 -16.25 -3.24
CA GLU A 112 0.34 -16.65 -4.58
C GLU A 112 1.18 -15.98 -5.67
N PHE A 113 1.48 -14.70 -5.50
CA PHE A 113 2.36 -13.95 -6.40
C PHE A 113 3.82 -14.44 -6.35
N ASP A 114 4.27 -14.91 -5.17
CA ASP A 114 5.60 -15.51 -4.96
C ASP A 114 6.74 -14.56 -5.43
N PRO A 115 6.88 -13.38 -4.83
CA PRO A 115 7.79 -12.35 -5.32
C PRO A 115 9.27 -12.75 -5.14
N ASP A 116 10.10 -12.36 -6.12
CA ASP A 116 11.56 -12.45 -6.03
C ASP A 116 12.15 -11.39 -5.09
N MET A 117 11.44 -10.26 -4.95
CA MET A 117 11.83 -9.13 -4.10
C MET A 117 10.60 -8.48 -3.47
N VAL A 118 10.74 -8.06 -2.21
CA VAL A 118 9.74 -7.26 -1.50
C VAL A 118 10.32 -5.89 -1.19
N LEU A 119 9.61 -4.84 -1.58
CA LEU A 119 9.89 -3.46 -1.22
C LEU A 119 8.74 -2.92 -0.36
N VAL A 120 9.06 -2.10 0.63
CA VAL A 120 8.06 -1.54 1.55
C VAL A 120 8.14 -0.02 1.53
N SER A 121 7.03 0.65 1.19
CA SER A 121 6.84 2.07 1.48
C SER A 121 6.42 2.20 2.94
N ALA A 122 7.41 2.37 3.83
CA ALA A 122 7.21 2.27 5.28
C ALA A 122 6.81 3.59 5.94
N GLY A 123 5.58 4.06 5.67
CA GLY A 123 4.98 5.17 6.41
C GLY A 123 4.50 4.77 7.82
N PHE A 124 4.59 5.70 8.77
CA PHE A 124 4.29 5.49 10.20
C PHE A 124 3.19 6.40 10.75
N ASP A 125 2.51 7.16 9.89
CA ASP A 125 1.42 8.07 10.26
C ASP A 125 0.09 7.36 10.60
N ALA A 126 -0.01 6.05 10.34
CA ALA A 126 -1.05 5.18 10.90
C ALA A 126 -0.85 4.88 12.41
N LEU A 127 0.34 5.16 12.96
CA LEU A 127 0.62 4.92 14.37
C LEU A 127 -0.20 5.83 15.28
N GLU A 128 -0.53 5.32 16.46
CA GLU A 128 -1.11 6.14 17.52
C GLU A 128 -0.25 7.39 17.80
N GLY A 129 -0.92 8.53 17.94
CA GLY A 129 -0.29 9.83 18.22
C GLY A 129 -0.45 10.84 17.08
N HIS A 130 -0.79 10.37 15.88
CA HIS A 130 -1.11 11.25 14.75
C HIS A 130 -2.56 11.75 14.82
N ILE A 131 -2.72 13.06 14.64
CA ILE A 131 -4.04 13.71 14.67
C ILE A 131 -4.93 13.28 13.48
N PRO A 132 -6.27 13.30 13.62
CA PRO A 132 -7.20 12.87 12.58
C PRO A 132 -7.00 13.46 11.17
N PRO A 133 -6.57 14.72 10.98
CA PRO A 133 -6.32 15.24 9.63
C PRO A 133 -5.08 14.66 8.93
N LEU A 134 -4.12 14.12 9.68
CA LEU A 134 -2.87 13.53 9.15
C LEU A 134 -2.93 12.00 9.09
N GLY A 135 -3.67 11.36 9.98
CA GLY A 135 -3.85 9.91 9.99
C GLY A 135 -5.09 9.55 10.78
N GLY A 136 -4.97 9.54 12.11
CA GLY A 136 -6.08 9.31 13.05
C GLY A 136 -6.25 7.87 13.51
N TYR A 137 -5.41 6.95 13.04
CA TYR A 137 -5.42 5.54 13.45
C TYR A 137 -4.62 5.27 14.72
N LYS A 138 -4.78 4.05 15.22
CA LYS A 138 -4.31 3.59 16.53
C LYS A 138 -3.43 2.35 16.43
N VAL A 139 -2.68 2.22 15.33
CA VAL A 139 -1.70 1.13 15.19
C VAL A 139 -0.56 1.36 16.18
N THR A 140 -0.11 0.31 16.86
CA THR A 140 1.02 0.38 17.77
C THR A 140 2.34 0.19 17.00
N ALA A 141 3.41 0.80 17.50
CA ALA A 141 4.75 0.57 16.94
C ALA A 141 5.12 -0.92 16.95
N LYS A 142 4.70 -1.66 18.00
CA LYS A 142 4.91 -3.11 18.10
C LYS A 142 4.25 -3.87 16.96
N CYS A 143 3.03 -3.50 16.57
CA CYS A 143 2.34 -4.12 15.45
C CYS A 143 3.07 -3.88 14.13
N LYS A 144 3.54 -2.66 13.87
CA LYS A 144 4.32 -2.36 12.65
C LYS A 144 5.59 -3.21 12.50
N TYR A 145 6.23 -3.66 13.59
CA TYR A 145 7.38 -4.56 13.55
C TYR A 145 7.04 -6.01 13.18
N LEU A 146 5.77 -6.39 13.12
CA LEU A 146 5.34 -7.73 12.73
C LEU A 146 5.25 -7.91 11.22
N PHE A 147 5.40 -6.83 10.46
CA PHE A 147 5.24 -6.78 9.01
C PHE A 147 6.58 -6.53 8.31
#